data_AF-A0A4P6M099-F1
#
_entry.id   AF-A0A4P6M099-F1
#
_cell.length_a   1.000
_cell.length_b   1.000
_cell.length_c   1.000
_cell.angle_alpha   90.00
_cell.angle_beta   90.00
_cell.angle_gamma   90.00
#
_symmetry.space_group_name_H-M   'P 1'
#
loop_
_entity.id
_entity.type
_entity.pdbx_description
1 polymer ?
#
loop_
_entity_poly.entity_id
_entity_poly.type
_entity_poly.pdbx_seq_one_letter_code
_entity_poly.pdbx_strand_id
1 'polypeptide(L)'
;MDKTRGWDYMCLALYAFAGLGIEALLAFLIEPFLYGGALSEWSVFQNIAHWVITCILWGVVIFLLIKEAKCKYGFDLFQKTERMKPFQWIAVGACLIFTLSVSYIDWGGFKVVKEFYYNGVLKFIFQYIYYVFETGLFTLIIVFGQKAFEKWFGNQKFPYGGIVAALTWGAGHILTKGSLFAGLLTILGGFIYGVTYLLVNRDIKKTYLLLFVMFVF
;
A
#
# COMPACT_ATOMS: atom_id res chain seq x y z
N MET A 1 20.52 -26.16 -1.78
CA MET A 1 19.17 -25.58 -1.62
C MET A 1 19.22 -24.63 -0.46
N ASP A 2 19.27 -23.32 -0.73
CA ASP A 2 19.23 -22.35 0.36
C ASP A 2 17.83 -22.37 0.98
N LYS A 3 17.75 -22.63 2.29
CA LYS A 3 16.48 -22.71 3.03
C LYS A 3 16.00 -21.27 3.21
N THR A 4 15.32 -20.71 2.22
CA THR A 4 14.66 -19.41 2.34
C THR A 4 13.78 -19.40 3.59
N ARG A 5 14.12 -18.51 4.52
CA ARG A 5 13.49 -18.38 5.84
C ARG A 5 12.38 -17.33 5.77
N GLY A 6 11.47 -17.35 6.73
CA GLY A 6 10.46 -16.29 6.83
C GLY A 6 11.08 -14.89 6.97
N TRP A 7 12.30 -14.80 7.54
CA TRP A 7 13.02 -13.55 7.68
C TRP A 7 13.39 -12.90 6.35
N ASP A 8 13.73 -13.69 5.32
CA ASP A 8 14.08 -13.15 4.01
C ASP A 8 12.90 -12.38 3.40
N TYR A 9 11.69 -12.92 3.55
CA TYR A 9 10.46 -12.26 3.12
C TYR A 9 10.08 -11.09 4.04
N MET A 10 10.31 -11.20 5.35
CA MET A 10 10.06 -10.08 6.26
C MET A 10 10.95 -8.88 5.92
N CYS A 11 12.23 -9.11 5.57
CA CYS A 11 13.11 -8.05 5.07
C CYS A 11 12.55 -7.40 3.81
N LEU A 12 12.03 -8.17 2.84
CA LEU A 12 11.39 -7.58 1.65
C LEU A 12 10.15 -6.74 2.01
N ALA A 13 9.34 -7.18 2.98
CA ALA A 13 8.20 -6.40 3.47
C ALA A 13 8.66 -5.08 4.11
N LEU A 14 9.70 -5.14 4.95
CA LEU A 14 10.27 -3.96 5.59
C LEU A 14 10.98 -3.02 4.59
N TYR A 15 11.56 -3.54 3.50
CA TYR A 15 12.09 -2.71 2.43
C TYR A 15 10.99 -2.04 1.61
N ALA A 16 9.84 -2.70 1.40
CA ALA A 16 8.68 -2.04 0.79
C ALA A 16 8.16 -0.91 1.69
N PHE A 17 8.12 -1.12 3.01
CA PHE A 17 7.79 -0.07 3.98
C PHE A 17 8.84 1.06 4.00
N ALA A 18 10.13 0.74 3.99
CA ALA A 18 11.20 1.73 3.88
C ALA A 18 11.10 2.53 2.57
N GLY A 19 10.64 1.89 1.49
CA GLY A 19 10.28 2.54 0.23
C GLY A 19 9.27 3.66 0.43
N LEU A 20 8.17 3.42 1.14
CA LEU A 20 7.21 4.47 1.52
C LEU A 20 7.90 5.57 2.33
N GLY A 21 8.77 5.21 3.26
CA GLY A 21 9.55 6.14 4.07
C GLY A 21 10.48 7.09 3.28
N ILE A 22 10.82 6.77 2.03
CA ILE A 22 11.59 7.67 1.14
C ILE A 22 10.82 8.98 0.91
N GLU A 23 9.50 8.91 0.75
CA GLU A 23 8.67 10.12 0.60
C GLU A 23 8.76 10.99 1.84
N ALA A 24 8.69 10.42 3.05
CA ALA A 24 8.84 11.20 4.27
C ALA A 24 10.21 11.90 4.34
N LEU A 25 11.29 11.24 3.89
CA LEU A 25 12.61 11.87 3.80
C LEU A 25 12.64 13.00 2.75
N LEU A 26 11.99 12.82 1.61
CA LEU A 26 11.85 13.87 0.60
C LEU A 26 11.05 15.05 1.16
N ALA A 27 9.85 14.80 1.65
CA ALA A 27 8.86 15.79 2.05
C ALA A 27 9.25 16.60 3.29
N PHE A 28 9.98 15.99 4.25
CA PHE A 28 10.27 16.62 5.54
C PHE A 28 11.75 16.96 5.76
N LEU A 29 12.67 16.51 4.89
CA LEU A 29 14.09 16.79 5.05
C LEU A 29 14.74 17.37 3.78
N ILE A 30 14.67 16.64 2.67
CA ILE A 30 15.45 16.98 1.46
C ILE A 30 14.82 18.17 0.74
N GLU A 31 13.53 18.10 0.41
CA GLU A 31 12.88 19.11 -0.41
C GLU A 31 12.57 20.41 0.35
N PRO A 32 12.24 20.42 1.65
CA PRO A 32 12.18 21.67 2.40
C PRO A 32 13.50 22.44 2.39
N PHE A 33 14.64 21.72 2.46
CA PHE A 33 15.96 22.34 2.35
C PHE A 33 16.22 22.90 0.95
N LEU A 34 15.77 22.22 -0.10
CA LEU A 34 15.95 22.66 -1.50
C LEU A 34 15.00 23.78 -1.92
N TYR A 35 13.75 23.71 -1.48
CA TYR A 35 12.67 24.64 -1.83
C TYR A 35 12.59 25.84 -0.89
N GLY A 36 13.25 25.79 0.27
CA GLY A 36 13.32 26.89 1.23
C GLY A 36 12.02 27.12 2.02
N GLY A 37 11.15 26.12 2.10
CA GLY A 37 9.84 26.22 2.75
C GLY A 37 9.22 24.86 3.05
N ALA A 38 8.27 24.83 3.99
CA ALA A 38 7.58 23.60 4.38
C ALA A 38 6.63 23.10 3.29
N LEU A 39 6.24 21.81 3.34
CA LEU A 39 5.32 21.17 2.38
C LEU A 39 4.04 21.99 2.12
N SER A 40 3.50 22.64 3.15
CA SER A 40 2.29 23.49 3.06
C SER A 40 2.48 24.76 2.23
N GLU A 41 3.71 25.20 1.99
CA GLU A 41 4.08 26.43 1.30
C GLU A 41 4.47 26.19 -0.17
N TRP A 42 4.51 24.92 -0.59
CA TRP A 42 4.96 24.56 -1.92
C TRP A 42 3.99 25.00 -3.00
N SER A 43 4.56 25.54 -4.08
CA SER A 43 3.85 25.83 -5.31
C SER A 43 3.29 24.54 -5.95
N VAL A 44 2.36 24.70 -6.90
CA VAL A 44 1.82 23.58 -7.69
C VAL A 44 2.94 22.79 -8.38
N PHE A 45 3.95 23.48 -8.91
CA PHE A 45 5.06 22.82 -9.61
C PHE A 45 5.93 22.02 -8.64
N GLN A 46 6.23 22.55 -7.45
CA GLN A 46 7.00 21.83 -6.42
C GLN A 46 6.25 20.57 -5.94
N ASN A 47 4.93 20.65 -5.73
CA ASN A 47 4.12 19.47 -5.39
C ASN A 47 4.14 18.41 -6.50
N ILE A 48 4.02 18.82 -7.76
CA ILE A 48 4.08 17.89 -8.89
C ILE A 48 5.47 17.26 -9.02
N ALA A 49 6.53 18.05 -8.88
CA ALA A 49 7.90 17.57 -8.91
C ALA A 49 8.15 16.53 -7.81
N HIS A 50 7.71 16.81 -6.58
CA HIS A 50 7.75 15.87 -5.47
C HIS A 50 7.07 14.54 -5.83
N TRP A 51 5.80 14.58 -6.27
CA TRP A 51 5.07 13.36 -6.62
C TRP A 51 5.75 12.58 -7.74
N VAL A 52 6.29 13.24 -8.76
CA VAL A 52 7.01 12.58 -9.86
C VAL A 52 8.28 11.89 -9.35
N ILE A 53 9.09 12.57 -8.54
CA ILE A 53 10.31 12.01 -7.96
C ILE A 53 9.97 10.80 -7.08
N THR A 54 8.97 10.94 -6.20
CA THR A 54 8.49 9.86 -5.34
C THR A 54 8.01 8.66 -6.16
N CYS A 55 7.22 8.86 -7.23
CA CYS A 55 6.78 7.79 -8.12
C CYS A 55 7.96 7.03 -8.75
N ILE A 56 8.98 7.75 -9.21
CA ILE A 56 10.17 7.12 -9.82
C ILE A 56 10.90 6.26 -8.79
N LEU A 57 11.17 6.80 -7.59
CA LEU A 57 11.86 6.07 -6.53
C LEU A 57 11.07 4.85 -6.07
N TRP A 58 9.77 4.99 -5.87
CA TRP A 58 8.87 3.89 -5.52
C TRP A 58 8.79 2.84 -6.61
N GLY A 59 8.72 3.24 -7.89
CA GLY A 59 8.76 2.33 -9.03
C GLY A 59 10.04 1.50 -9.06
N VAL A 60 11.20 2.12 -8.80
CA VAL A 60 12.48 1.42 -8.67
C VAL A 60 12.45 0.42 -7.52
N VAL A 61 11.99 0.82 -6.32
CA VAL A 61 11.87 -0.08 -5.16
C VAL A 61 10.97 -1.27 -5.48
N ILE A 62 9.78 -1.04 -6.03
CA ILE A 62 8.83 -2.09 -6.42
C ILE A 62 9.50 -3.07 -7.39
N PHE A 63 10.16 -2.56 -8.44
CA PHE A 63 10.82 -3.38 -9.44
C PHE A 63 11.93 -4.24 -8.82
N LEU A 64 12.79 -3.65 -7.99
CA LEU A 64 13.89 -4.35 -7.33
C LEU A 64 13.39 -5.44 -6.39
N LEU A 65 12.34 -5.17 -5.60
CA LEU A 65 11.79 -6.16 -4.67
C LEU A 65 11.13 -7.34 -5.39
N ILE A 66 10.38 -7.07 -6.45
CA ILE A 66 9.77 -8.14 -7.28
C ILE A 66 10.87 -8.98 -7.94
N LYS A 67 11.91 -8.32 -8.48
CA LYS A 67 13.04 -9.01 -9.11
C LYS A 67 13.80 -9.88 -8.10
N GLU A 68 14.12 -9.34 -6.93
CA GLU A 68 14.81 -10.06 -5.86
C GLU A 68 13.99 -11.28 -5.39
N ALA A 69 12.68 -11.09 -5.15
CA ALA A 69 11.79 -12.16 -4.76
C ALA A 69 11.79 -13.33 -5.76
N LYS A 70 11.75 -13.01 -7.06
CA LYS A 70 11.74 -14.02 -8.11
C LYS A 70 13.11 -14.66 -8.32
N CYS A 71 14.16 -13.85 -8.49
CA CYS A 71 15.50 -14.33 -8.88
C CYS A 71 16.25 -15.01 -7.74
N LYS A 72 16.12 -14.51 -6.50
CA LYS A 72 16.87 -15.03 -5.35
C LYS A 72 16.07 -16.03 -4.53
N TYR A 73 14.78 -15.78 -4.35
CA TYR A 73 13.94 -16.60 -3.48
C TYR A 73 13.00 -17.56 -4.23
N GLY A 74 12.98 -17.50 -5.56
CA GLY A 74 12.11 -18.33 -6.40
C GLY A 74 10.62 -18.07 -6.18
N PHE A 75 10.27 -16.92 -5.60
CA PHE A 75 8.90 -16.53 -5.32
C PHE A 75 8.38 -15.62 -6.44
N ASP A 76 7.64 -16.21 -7.38
CA ASP A 76 7.01 -15.48 -8.46
C ASP A 76 5.63 -14.96 -8.03
N LEU A 77 5.53 -13.66 -7.77
CA LEU A 77 4.27 -13.00 -7.36
C LEU A 77 3.19 -13.08 -8.45
N PHE A 78 3.58 -13.25 -9.72
CA PHE A 78 2.66 -13.27 -10.86
C PHE A 78 2.28 -14.70 -11.28
N GLN A 79 2.64 -15.70 -10.46
CA GLN A 79 2.23 -17.07 -10.69
C GLN A 79 0.70 -17.20 -10.73
N LYS A 80 0.20 -18.02 -11.65
CA LYS A 80 -1.23 -18.29 -11.79
C LYS A 80 -1.78 -18.93 -10.51
N THR A 81 -2.87 -18.36 -10.00
CA THR A 81 -3.57 -18.85 -8.81
C THR A 81 -4.88 -19.55 -9.16
N GLU A 82 -5.47 -20.22 -8.18
CA GLU A 82 -6.76 -20.89 -8.33
C GLU A 82 -7.91 -19.90 -8.57
N ARG A 83 -8.95 -20.38 -9.25
CA ARG A 83 -10.18 -19.59 -9.45
C ARG A 83 -10.87 -19.32 -8.10
N MET A 84 -11.40 -18.11 -7.96
CA MET A 84 -12.18 -17.74 -6.78
C MET A 84 -13.49 -18.51 -6.74
N LYS A 85 -13.83 -19.02 -5.55
CA LYS A 85 -15.10 -19.65 -5.23
C LYS A 85 -16.21 -18.58 -5.12
N PRO A 86 -17.49 -18.90 -5.37
CA PRO A 86 -18.58 -17.94 -5.30
C PRO A 86 -18.65 -17.15 -3.98
N PHE A 87 -18.45 -17.82 -2.83
CA PHE A 87 -18.45 -17.13 -1.53
C PHE A 87 -17.30 -16.12 -1.37
N GLN A 88 -16.15 -16.34 -2.04
CA GLN A 88 -15.01 -15.42 -1.97
C GLN A 88 -15.35 -14.10 -2.66
N TRP A 89 -16.11 -14.14 -3.75
CA TRP A 89 -16.62 -12.93 -4.40
C TRP A 89 -17.54 -12.13 -3.49
N ILE A 90 -18.45 -12.81 -2.78
CA ILE A 90 -19.35 -12.16 -1.81
C ILE A 90 -18.53 -11.52 -0.67
N ALA A 91 -17.56 -12.25 -0.12
CA ALA A 91 -16.71 -11.75 0.96
C ALA A 91 -15.84 -10.55 0.52
N VAL A 92 -15.26 -10.59 -0.69
CA VAL A 92 -14.52 -9.45 -1.26
C VAL A 92 -15.45 -8.25 -1.46
N GLY A 93 -16.67 -8.48 -1.97
CA GLY A 93 -17.69 -7.44 -2.10
C GLY A 93 -18.02 -6.79 -0.74
N ALA A 94 -18.16 -7.59 0.32
CA ALA A 94 -18.38 -7.10 1.67
C ALA A 94 -17.19 -6.26 2.19
N CYS A 95 -15.95 -6.72 1.99
CA CYS A 95 -14.74 -5.95 2.34
C CYS A 95 -14.70 -4.60 1.59
N LEU A 96 -15.05 -4.60 0.30
CA LEU A 96 -15.06 -3.41 -0.53
C LEU A 96 -16.12 -2.42 -0.04
N ILE A 97 -17.37 -2.87 0.11
CA ILE A 97 -18.48 -2.02 0.60
C ILE A 97 -18.15 -1.44 1.96
N PHE A 98 -17.61 -2.25 2.88
CA PHE A 98 -17.23 -1.80 4.21
C PHE A 98 -16.16 -0.69 4.12
N THR A 99 -15.09 -0.91 3.36
CA THR A 99 -13.99 0.05 3.25
C THR A 99 -14.45 1.36 2.61
N LEU A 100 -15.24 1.29 1.53
CA LEU A 100 -15.81 2.47 0.87
C LEU A 100 -16.80 3.22 1.77
N SER A 101 -17.56 2.51 2.61
CA SER A 101 -18.48 3.13 3.57
C SER A 101 -17.71 3.89 4.65
N VAL A 102 -16.64 3.29 5.18
CA VAL A 102 -15.74 3.96 6.14
C VAL A 102 -15.08 5.19 5.49
N SER A 103 -14.56 5.04 4.27
CA SER A 103 -13.96 6.14 3.49
C SER A 103 -14.96 7.28 3.29
N TYR A 104 -16.19 6.97 2.87
CA TYR A 104 -17.25 7.96 2.67
C TYR A 104 -17.61 8.72 3.94
N ILE A 105 -17.67 8.03 5.09
CA ILE A 105 -17.98 8.66 6.39
C ILE A 105 -16.81 9.56 6.83
N ASP A 106 -15.58 9.06 6.77
CA ASP A 106 -14.36 9.79 7.17
C ASP A 106 -14.17 11.06 6.34
N TRP A 107 -14.39 10.96 5.03
CA TRP A 107 -14.29 12.09 4.11
C TRP A 107 -15.56 12.94 4.09
N GLY A 108 -16.70 12.50 4.62
CA GLY A 108 -18.00 13.16 4.52
C GLY A 108 -18.50 13.28 3.08
N GLY A 109 -18.28 12.25 2.26
CA GLY A 109 -18.55 12.19 0.82
C GLY A 109 -17.56 11.30 0.09
N PHE A 110 -17.73 11.12 -1.23
CA PHE A 110 -16.77 10.33 -2.03
C PHE A 110 -15.39 11.00 -2.05
N LYS A 111 -14.37 10.29 -1.53
CA LYS A 111 -12.99 10.77 -1.44
C LYS A 111 -12.50 11.33 -2.78
N VAL A 112 -12.63 10.54 -3.85
CA VAL A 112 -12.23 10.90 -5.22
C VAL A 112 -12.82 12.24 -5.69
N VAL A 113 -14.09 12.50 -5.37
CA VAL A 113 -14.77 13.73 -5.79
C VAL A 113 -14.23 14.91 -5.00
N LYS A 114 -14.04 14.75 -3.69
CA LYS A 114 -13.49 15.80 -2.84
C LYS A 114 -12.06 16.16 -3.21
N GLU A 115 -11.23 15.15 -3.47
CA GLU A 115 -9.85 15.36 -3.92
C GLU A 115 -9.80 16.05 -5.28
N PHE A 116 -10.68 15.69 -6.21
CA PHE A 116 -10.78 16.37 -7.50
C PHE A 116 -11.11 17.86 -7.35
N TYR A 117 -12.10 18.21 -6.53
CA TYR A 117 -12.45 19.62 -6.29
C TYR A 117 -11.36 20.38 -5.54
N TYR A 118 -10.70 19.76 -4.56
CA TYR A 118 -9.65 20.39 -3.76
C TYR A 118 -8.36 20.63 -4.56
N ASN A 119 -7.95 19.65 -5.37
CA ASN A 119 -6.69 19.70 -6.10
C ASN A 119 -6.81 20.30 -7.50
N GLY A 120 -8.01 20.30 -8.09
CA GLY A 120 -8.19 20.62 -9.50
C GLY A 120 -7.56 19.57 -10.41
N VAL A 121 -7.82 19.67 -11.72
CA VAL A 121 -7.50 18.62 -12.70
C VAL A 121 -6.02 18.22 -12.69
N LEU A 122 -5.10 19.19 -12.67
CA LEU A 122 -3.67 18.92 -12.84
C LEU A 122 -3.10 18.16 -11.64
N LYS A 123 -3.24 18.70 -10.42
CA LYS A 123 -2.73 18.04 -9.21
C LYS A 123 -3.42 16.69 -8.98
N PHE A 124 -4.72 16.60 -9.28
CA PHE A 124 -5.46 15.36 -9.17
C PHE A 124 -4.87 14.22 -10.03
N ILE A 125 -4.49 14.50 -11.28
CA ILE A 125 -3.87 13.49 -12.16
C ILE A 125 -2.57 12.95 -11.53
N PHE A 126 -1.69 13.84 -11.08
CA PHE A 126 -0.41 13.43 -10.48
C PHE A 126 -0.59 12.73 -9.15
N GLN A 127 -1.54 13.17 -8.31
CA GLN A 127 -1.91 12.50 -7.07
C GLN A 127 -2.38 11.05 -7.33
N TYR A 128 -3.18 10.82 -8.37
CA TYR A 128 -3.68 9.48 -8.68
C TYR A 128 -2.60 8.58 -9.28
N ILE A 129 -1.65 9.13 -10.05
CA ILE A 129 -0.44 8.40 -10.44
C ILE A 129 0.37 8.02 -9.19
N TYR A 130 0.53 8.96 -8.25
CA TYR A 130 1.18 8.70 -6.98
C TYR A 130 0.50 7.56 -6.20
N TYR A 131 -0.83 7.53 -6.12
CA TYR A 131 -1.57 6.44 -5.45
C TYR A 131 -1.41 5.06 -6.10
N VAL A 132 -1.14 4.99 -7.41
CA VAL A 132 -0.80 3.74 -8.10
C VAL A 132 0.48 3.15 -7.51
N PHE A 133 1.53 3.97 -7.33
CA PHE A 133 2.80 3.51 -6.76
C PHE A 133 2.70 3.23 -5.26
N GLU A 134 1.99 4.07 -4.49
CA GLU A 134 1.75 3.83 -3.06
C GLU A 134 1.07 2.46 -2.85
N THR A 135 0.03 2.19 -3.65
CA THR A 135 -0.67 0.90 -3.64
C THR A 135 0.25 -0.25 -3.96
N GLY A 136 1.18 -0.08 -4.90
CA GLY A 136 2.19 -1.07 -5.21
C GLY A 136 3.03 -1.44 -3.98
N LEU A 137 3.53 -0.45 -3.25
CA LEU A 137 4.37 -0.67 -2.09
C LEU A 137 3.63 -1.35 -0.94
N PHE A 138 2.46 -0.86 -0.53
CA PHE A 138 1.75 -1.51 0.57
C PHE A 138 1.18 -2.88 0.17
N THR A 139 0.90 -3.12 -1.12
CA THR A 139 0.61 -4.48 -1.63
C THR A 139 1.81 -5.40 -1.42
N LEU A 140 3.03 -4.95 -1.71
CA LEU A 140 4.25 -5.74 -1.47
C LEU A 140 4.48 -6.01 0.02
N ILE A 141 4.21 -5.04 0.90
CA ILE A 141 4.23 -5.26 2.36
C ILE A 141 3.32 -6.43 2.75
N ILE A 142 2.08 -6.44 2.24
CA ILE A 142 1.11 -7.51 2.52
C ILE A 142 1.61 -8.85 2.00
N VAL A 143 2.05 -8.90 0.74
CA VAL A 143 2.46 -10.14 0.07
C VAL A 143 3.66 -10.78 0.75
N PHE A 144 4.69 -9.99 1.00
CA PHE A 144 5.92 -10.49 1.64
C PHE A 144 5.71 -10.76 3.12
N GLY A 145 4.97 -9.91 3.83
CA GLY A 145 4.60 -10.15 5.23
C GLY A 145 3.77 -11.42 5.40
N GLN A 146 2.82 -11.68 4.50
CA GLN A 146 2.07 -12.94 4.48
C GLN A 146 3.02 -14.12 4.30
N LYS A 147 3.91 -14.06 3.31
CA LYS A 147 4.83 -15.15 2.99
C LYS A 147 5.80 -15.46 4.13
N ALA A 148 6.29 -14.41 4.82
CA ALA A 148 7.18 -14.54 5.97
C ALA A 148 6.54 -15.37 7.09
N PHE A 149 5.34 -14.99 7.49
CA PHE A 149 4.63 -15.65 8.58
C PHE A 149 4.10 -17.04 8.19
N GLU A 150 3.68 -17.25 6.94
CA GLU A 150 3.36 -18.60 6.44
C GLU A 150 4.55 -19.55 6.56
N LYS A 151 5.78 -19.06 6.35
CA LYS A 151 7.01 -19.84 6.53
C LYS A 151 7.34 -20.09 8.00
N TRP A 152 7.04 -19.15 8.90
CA TRP A 152 7.30 -19.32 10.33
C TRP A 152 6.27 -20.21 11.03
N PHE A 153 4.99 -20.03 10.71
CA PHE A 153 3.88 -20.65 11.45
C PHE A 153 3.21 -21.82 10.69
N GLY A 154 3.48 -21.97 9.39
CA GLY A 154 2.87 -23.02 8.57
C GLY A 154 1.37 -22.84 8.29
N ASN A 155 0.73 -21.82 8.86
CA ASN A 155 -0.68 -21.51 8.64
C ASN A 155 -0.85 -20.55 7.46
N GLN A 156 -1.58 -20.98 6.44
CA GLN A 156 -1.84 -20.19 5.24
C GLN A 156 -3.22 -19.50 5.26
N LYS A 157 -4.06 -19.72 6.27
CA LYS A 157 -5.43 -19.19 6.28
C LYS A 157 -5.57 -17.86 7.01
N PHE A 158 -4.55 -17.48 7.78
CA PHE A 158 -4.59 -16.29 8.62
C PHE A 158 -3.92 -15.09 7.91
N PRO A 159 -4.51 -13.87 7.96
CA PRO A 159 -4.06 -12.70 7.19
C PRO A 159 -2.86 -11.98 7.84
N TYR A 160 -1.75 -12.68 8.02
CA TYR A 160 -0.51 -12.11 8.56
C TYR A 160 -0.02 -10.89 7.80
N GLY A 161 -0.12 -10.90 6.47
CA GLY A 161 0.27 -9.76 5.64
C GLY A 161 -0.52 -8.49 5.96
N GLY A 162 -1.80 -8.64 6.32
CA GLY A 162 -2.63 -7.52 6.76
C GLY A 162 -2.19 -6.95 8.09
N ILE A 163 -1.75 -7.80 9.03
CA ILE A 163 -1.17 -7.35 10.30
C ILE A 163 0.13 -6.59 10.07
N VAL A 164 1.03 -7.11 9.21
CA VAL A 164 2.28 -6.41 8.89
C VAL A 164 1.98 -5.05 8.25
N ALA A 165 1.04 -4.97 7.30
CA ALA A 165 0.63 -3.71 6.69
C ALA A 165 -0.01 -2.75 7.70
N ALA A 166 -0.85 -3.25 8.60
CA ALA A 166 -1.47 -2.46 9.66
C ALA A 166 -0.42 -1.85 10.60
N LEU A 167 0.60 -2.62 11.00
CA LEU A 167 1.67 -2.16 11.89
C LEU A 167 2.70 -1.24 11.22
N THR A 168 2.79 -1.26 9.89
CA THR A 168 3.76 -0.47 9.13
C THR A 168 3.09 0.73 8.46
N TRP A 169 2.43 0.52 7.33
CA TRP A 169 1.71 1.57 6.59
C TRP A 169 0.55 2.15 7.41
N GLY A 170 -0.25 1.31 8.08
CA GLY A 170 -1.38 1.78 8.90
C GLY A 170 -0.94 2.62 10.10
N ALA A 171 -0.02 2.11 10.92
CA ALA A 171 0.48 2.84 12.09
C ALA A 171 1.31 4.07 11.70
N GLY A 172 2.00 4.05 10.55
CA GLY A 172 2.70 5.23 10.01
C GLY A 172 1.76 6.43 9.82
N HIS A 173 0.49 6.18 9.49
CA HIS A 173 -0.52 7.23 9.37
C HIS A 173 -0.93 7.86 10.71
N ILE A 174 -0.75 7.19 11.85
CA ILE A 174 -0.92 7.82 13.17
C ILE A 174 0.06 8.99 13.31
N LEU A 175 1.31 8.78 12.88
CA LEU A 175 2.39 9.75 13.01
C LEU A 175 2.21 10.94 12.06
N THR A 176 1.74 10.70 10.84
CA THR A 176 1.63 11.75 9.81
C THR A 176 0.30 12.49 9.83
N LYS A 177 -0.82 11.83 10.16
CA LYS A 177 -2.15 12.46 10.19
C LYS A 177 -2.50 13.13 11.52
N GLY A 178 -1.73 12.89 12.59
CA GLY A 178 -1.95 13.49 13.91
C GLY A 178 -3.28 13.13 14.58
N SER A 179 -4.02 12.15 14.06
CA SER A 179 -5.31 11.70 14.58
C SER A 179 -5.25 10.21 14.91
N LEU A 180 -5.42 9.89 16.19
CA LEU A 180 -5.48 8.50 16.66
C LEU A 180 -6.63 7.73 15.99
N PHE A 181 -7.79 8.38 15.80
CA PHE A 181 -8.94 7.75 15.16
C PHE A 181 -8.66 7.42 13.69
N ALA A 182 -8.12 8.37 12.92
CA ALA A 182 -7.74 8.14 11.52
C ALA A 182 -6.65 7.06 11.39
N GLY A 183 -5.73 7.02 12.35
CA GLY A 183 -4.71 5.98 12.47
C GLY A 183 -5.29 4.59 12.78
N LEU A 184 -6.26 4.48 13.70
CA LEU A 184 -6.93 3.21 13.99
C LEU A 184 -7.76 2.71 12.80
N LEU A 185 -8.41 3.61 12.06
CA LEU A 185 -9.13 3.26 10.83
C LEU A 185 -8.17 2.73 9.75
N THR A 186 -6.99 3.34 9.60
CA THR A 186 -5.97 2.88 8.63
C THR A 186 -5.32 1.56 9.04
N ILE A 187 -5.13 1.31 10.34
CA ILE A 187 -4.74 -0.02 10.88
C ILE A 187 -5.79 -1.08 10.51
N LEU A 188 -7.07 -0.79 10.75
CA LEU A 188 -8.17 -1.70 10.36
C LEU A 188 -8.18 -1.94 8.84
N GLY A 189 -7.98 -0.88 8.05
CA GLY A 189 -7.84 -0.97 6.59
C GLY A 189 -6.71 -1.91 6.18
N GLY A 190 -5.53 -1.77 6.78
CA GLY A 190 -4.39 -2.66 6.51
C GLY A 190 -4.70 -4.14 6.76
N PHE A 191 -5.43 -4.44 7.85
CA PHE A 191 -5.89 -5.81 8.12
C PHE A 191 -6.86 -6.32 7.03
N ILE A 192 -7.85 -5.51 6.65
CA ILE A 192 -8.85 -5.85 5.61
C ILE A 192 -8.16 -6.07 4.25
N TYR A 193 -7.11 -5.32 3.94
CA TYR A 193 -6.32 -5.51 2.73
C TYR A 193 -5.64 -6.89 2.71
N GLY A 194 -5.10 -7.34 3.85
CA GLY A 194 -4.57 -8.69 4.00
C GLY A 194 -5.63 -9.79 3.86
N VAL A 195 -6.83 -9.57 4.41
CA VAL A 195 -7.98 -10.47 4.20
C VAL A 195 -8.34 -10.56 2.73
N THR A 196 -8.39 -9.41 2.04
CA THR A 196 -8.71 -9.34 0.61
C THR A 196 -7.68 -10.08 -0.24
N TYR A 197 -6.38 -9.95 0.07
CA TYR A 197 -5.31 -10.72 -0.57
C TYR A 197 -5.54 -12.24 -0.47
N LEU A 198 -5.93 -12.73 0.72
CA LEU A 198 -6.25 -14.15 0.90
C LEU A 198 -7.53 -14.58 0.17
N LEU A 199 -8.57 -13.75 0.19
CA LEU A 199 -9.86 -14.03 -0.46
C LEU A 199 -9.75 -14.13 -1.97
N VAL A 200 -8.84 -13.39 -2.60
CA VAL A 200 -8.57 -13.51 -4.05
C VAL A 200 -7.54 -14.59 -4.40
N ASN A 201 -7.34 -15.56 -3.51
CA ASN A 201 -6.39 -16.67 -3.67
C ASN A 201 -4.95 -16.18 -3.94
N ARG A 202 -4.56 -15.05 -3.34
CA ARG A 202 -3.22 -14.46 -3.51
C ARG A 202 -2.89 -14.02 -4.94
N ASP A 203 -3.92 -13.81 -5.77
CA ASP A 203 -3.72 -13.27 -7.11
C ASP A 203 -3.28 -11.80 -7.03
N ILE A 204 -2.01 -11.54 -7.31
CA ILE A 204 -1.44 -10.20 -7.16
C ILE A 204 -2.15 -9.15 -8.01
N LYS A 205 -2.66 -9.51 -9.20
CA LYS A 205 -3.33 -8.56 -10.09
C LYS A 205 -4.69 -8.16 -9.51
N LYS A 206 -5.46 -9.15 -9.03
CA LYS A 206 -6.74 -8.89 -8.36
C LYS A 206 -6.54 -8.14 -7.06
N THR A 207 -5.54 -8.52 -6.27
CA THR A 207 -5.19 -7.84 -5.02
C THR A 207 -4.87 -6.38 -5.30
N TYR A 208 -3.89 -6.11 -6.17
CA TYR A 208 -3.50 -4.73 -6.49
C TYR A 208 -4.69 -3.88 -6.96
N LEU A 209 -5.52 -4.40 -7.87
CA LEU A 209 -6.68 -3.65 -8.38
C LEU A 209 -7.72 -3.36 -7.28
N LEU A 210 -8.05 -4.35 -6.46
CA LEU A 210 -9.02 -4.17 -5.38
C LEU A 210 -8.50 -3.23 -4.30
N LEU A 211 -7.23 -3.38 -3.91
CA LEU A 211 -6.60 -2.52 -2.92
C LEU A 211 -6.52 -1.08 -3.40
N PHE A 212 -6.20 -0.86 -4.68
CA PHE A 212 -6.24 0.47 -5.29
C PHE A 212 -7.63 1.09 -5.15
N VAL A 213 -8.68 0.37 -5.56
CA VAL A 213 -10.06 0.86 -5.47
C VAL A 213 -10.45 1.14 -4.01
N MET A 214 -10.14 0.23 -3.09
CA MET A 214 -10.41 0.40 -1.67
C MET A 214 -9.66 1.58 -1.03
N PHE A 215 -8.56 2.03 -1.63
CA PHE A 215 -7.72 3.11 -1.11
C PHE A 215 -8.09 4.48 -1.68
N VAL A 216 -8.45 4.55 -2.96
CA VAL A 216 -8.66 5.82 -3.68
C VAL A 216 -10.14 6.27 -3.77
N PHE A 217 -11.08 5.41 -3.39
CA PHE A 217 -12.53 5.72 -3.37
C PHE A 217 -13.08 5.76 -1.94
#